data_AF-A0A433UKU1-F1
#
_entry.id   AF-A0A433UKU1-F1
#
_cell.length_a   1.000
_cell.length_b   1.000
_cell.length_c   1.000
_cell.angle_alpha   90.00
_cell.angle_beta   90.00
_cell.angle_gamma   90.00
#
_symmetry.space_group_name_H-M   'P 1'
#
loop_
_entity.id
_entity.type
_entity.pdbx_description
1 polymer ?
#
loop_
_entity_poly.entity_id
_entity_poly.type
_entity_poly.pdbx_seq_one_letter_code
_entity_poly.pdbx_strand_id
1 'polypeptide(L)' 'MAFGKKFTVKIAVQETQLAVYLNDTFLSHYQHRVQPAEIDSLRLICTQGNLQVLSVNISEPVVKNDDPHSDLDIDQ' A
#
# COMPACT_ATOMS: atom_id res chain seq x y z
N MET A 1 18.58 -19.70 -2.13
CA MET A 1 17.64 -18.82 -1.41
C MET A 1 17.64 -19.26 0.05
N ALA A 2 17.97 -18.38 1.00
CA ALA A 2 18.08 -18.78 2.41
C ALA A 2 16.69 -18.94 3.03
N PHE A 3 16.35 -20.15 3.50
CA PHE A 3 15.14 -20.40 4.27
C PHE A 3 15.28 -19.81 5.67
N GLY A 4 14.22 -19.14 6.18
CA GLY A 4 14.12 -18.72 7.57
C GLY A 4 14.60 -17.29 7.91
N LYS A 5 14.90 -16.44 6.93
CA LYS A 5 15.14 -15.01 7.21
C LYS A 5 13.82 -14.27 7.42
N LYS A 6 13.77 -13.37 8.41
CA LYS A 6 12.68 -12.41 8.57
C LYS A 6 12.56 -11.56 7.30
N PHE A 7 11.34 -11.28 6.90
CA PHE A 7 11.06 -10.40 5.78
C PHE A 7 9.83 -9.54 6.07
N THR A 8 9.73 -8.43 5.35
CA THR A 8 8.59 -7.54 5.38
C THR A 8 7.89 -7.61 4.04
N VAL A 9 6.59 -7.89 4.05
CA VAL A 9 5.72 -7.67 2.89
C VAL A 9 4.98 -6.35 3.13
N LYS A 10 5.13 -5.43 2.19
CA LYS A 10 4.36 -4.18 2.17
C LYS A 10 3.44 -4.20 0.97
N ILE A 11 2.16 -3.93 1.22
CA ILE A 11 1.12 -3.80 0.20
C ILE A 11 0.66 -2.34 0.26
N ALA A 12 0.99 -1.56 -0.75
CA ALA A 12 0.53 -0.19 -0.88
C ALA A 12 -0.73 -0.16 -1.75
N VAL A 13 -1.79 0.45 -1.23
CA VAL A 13 -3.02 0.70 -1.98
C VAL A 13 -2.80 1.92 -2.87
N GLN A 14 -2.96 1.75 -4.18
CA GLN A 14 -3.01 2.84 -5.16
C GLN A 14 -4.42 2.88 -5.76
N GLU A 15 -4.73 3.92 -6.51
CA GLU A 15 -6.05 4.14 -7.10
C GLU A 15 -6.51 2.96 -7.97
N THR A 16 -5.63 2.46 -8.86
CA THR A 16 -6.00 1.41 -9.83
C THR A 16 -5.49 0.01 -9.48
N GLN A 17 -4.55 -0.10 -8.54
CA GLN A 17 -3.88 -1.37 -8.24
C GLN A 17 -3.28 -1.39 -6.83
N LEU A 18 -2.83 -2.56 -6.40
CA LEU A 18 -1.96 -2.76 -5.25
C LEU A 18 -0.51 -2.88 -5.74
N ALA A 19 0.42 -2.18 -5.09
CA ALA A 19 1.85 -2.37 -5.28
C ALA A 19 2.43 -3.20 -4.13
N VAL A 20 3.08 -4.31 -4.46
CA VAL A 20 3.63 -5.27 -3.51
C VAL A 20 5.15 -5.14 -3.46
N TYR A 21 5.70 -5.05 -2.26
CA TYR A 21 7.12 -4.95 -1.98
C TYR A 21 7.55 -6.08 -1.05
N LEU A 22 8.73 -6.64 -1.29
CA LEU A 22 9.41 -7.57 -0.39
C LEU A 22 10.70 -6.92 0.09
N ASN A 23 10.81 -6.68 1.40
CA ASN A 23 11.94 -5.97 2.00
C ASN A 23 12.23 -4.65 1.27
N ASP A 24 11.18 -3.83 1.10
CA ASP A 24 11.18 -2.54 0.39
C ASP A 24 11.57 -2.58 -1.10
N THR A 25 11.89 -3.75 -1.63
CA THR A 25 12.11 -3.95 -3.06
C THR A 25 10.79 -4.23 -3.75
N PHE A 26 10.49 -3.47 -4.81
CA PHE A 26 9.30 -3.68 -5.63
C PHE A 26 9.29 -5.10 -6.20
N LEU A 27 8.15 -5.79 -6.07
CA LEU A 27 7.98 -7.15 -6.54
C LEU A 27 6.97 -7.23 -7.70
N SER A 28 5.78 -6.67 -7.51
CA SER A 28 4.70 -6.80 -8.49
C SER A 28 3.56 -5.80 -8.26
N HIS A 29 2.74 -5.60 -9.29
CA HIS A 29 1.42 -4.99 -9.17
C HIS A 29 0.31 -6.05 -9.17
N TYR A 30 -0.78 -5.77 -8.46
CA TYR A 30 -1.99 -6.57 -8.49
C TYR A 30 -3.19 -5.66 -8.79
N GLN A 31 -3.89 -5.93 -9.88
CA GLN A 31 -5.06 -5.16 -10.28
C GLN A 31 -6.22 -5.34 -9.31
N HIS A 32 -6.88 -4.25 -8.95
CA HIS A 32 -8.08 -4.29 -8.12
C HIS A 32 -9.18 -5.08 -8.84
N ARG A 33 -9.77 -6.05 -8.14
CA ARG A 33 -10.96 -6.79 -8.63
C ARG A 33 -12.26 -6.32 -7.97
N VAL A 34 -12.10 -5.65 -6.84
CA VAL A 34 -13.13 -4.91 -6.09
C VAL A 34 -12.58 -3.51 -5.98
N GLN A 35 -13.39 -2.49 -6.26
CA GLN A 35 -12.89 -1.12 -6.25
C GLN A 35 -12.50 -0.72 -4.82
N PRO A 36 -11.40 0.01 -4.60
CA PRO A 36 -10.99 0.43 -3.26
C PRO A 36 -12.09 1.20 -2.51
N ALA A 37 -12.89 1.99 -3.24
CA ALA A 37 -14.02 2.74 -2.70
C ALA A 37 -15.16 1.84 -2.17
N GLU A 38 -15.19 0.56 -2.53
CA GLU A 38 -16.16 -0.43 -2.05
C GLU A 38 -15.67 -1.17 -0.79
N ILE A 39 -14.47 -0.84 -0.29
CA ILE A 39 -13.84 -1.49 0.86
C ILE A 39 -13.87 -0.54 2.07
N ASP A 40 -14.93 -0.62 2.86
CA ASP A 40 -15.09 0.24 4.05
C ASP A 40 -14.09 -0.06 5.17
N SER A 41 -13.65 -1.31 5.28
CA SER A 41 -12.73 -1.75 6.34
C SER A 41 -12.04 -3.06 6.00
N LEU A 42 -10.76 -3.17 6.37
CA LEU A 42 -10.03 -4.44 6.38
C LEU A 42 -10.38 -5.22 7.64
N ARG A 43 -11.11 -6.33 7.49
CA ARG A 43 -11.58 -7.13 8.63
C ARG A 43 -10.61 -8.24 9.06
N LEU A 44 -9.77 -8.73 8.15
CA LEU A 44 -8.88 -9.85 8.41
C LEU A 44 -7.64 -9.80 7.51
N ILE A 45 -6.46 -9.93 8.13
CA ILE A 45 -5.20 -10.22 7.43
C ILE A 45 -4.76 -11.58 7.94
N CYS A 46 -4.73 -12.57 7.05
CA CYS A 46 -4.30 -13.92 7.38
C CYS A 46 -3.26 -14.41 6.38
N THR A 47 -2.37 -15.27 6.86
CA THR A 47 -1.46 -16.05 6.02
C THR A 47 -1.92 -17.50 6.03
N GLN A 48 -1.86 -18.16 4.87
CA GLN A 48 -2.04 -19.60 4.78
C GLN A 48 -0.68 -20.26 4.55
N GLY A 49 -0.39 -21.33 5.29
CA GLY A 49 0.86 -22.10 5.17
C GLY A 49 1.86 -21.84 6.31
N ASN A 50 3.12 -22.16 6.06
CA ASN A 50 4.17 -22.23 7.09
C ASN A 50 4.86 -20.88 7.36
N LEU A 51 4.08 -19.80 7.40
CA LEU A 51 4.58 -18.44 7.62
C LEU A 51 4.08 -17.91 8.97
N GLN A 52 5.01 -17.61 9.87
CA GLN A 52 4.70 -16.95 11.13
C GLN A 52 4.60 -15.44 10.92
N VAL A 53 3.43 -14.87 11.22
CA VAL A 53 3.23 -13.41 11.27
C VAL A 53 3.75 -12.89 12.59
N LEU A 54 4.78 -12.04 12.55
CA LEU A 54 5.37 -11.44 13.75
C LEU A 54 4.64 -10.15 14.16
N SER A 55 4.20 -9.37 13.19
CA SER A 55 3.45 -8.14 13.39
C SER A 55 2.68 -7.75 12.13
N VAL A 56 1.66 -6.92 12.31
CA VAL A 56 0.90 -6.30 11.23
C VAL A 56 0.74 -4.83 11.59
N ASN A 57 0.98 -3.95 10.62
CA ASN A 57 0.76 -2.51 10.75
C ASN A 57 -0.07 -2.05 9.55
N ILE A 58 -1.12 -1.27 9.82
CA ILE A 58 -1.99 -0.65 8.82
C ILE A 58 -1.85 0.85 9.02
N SER A 59 -1.44 1.54 7.97
CA SER A 59 -1.31 2.99 7.94
C SER A 59 -2.28 3.58 6.93
N GLU A 60 -2.81 4.77 7.23
CA GLU A 60 -3.59 5.54 6.26
C GLU A 60 -2.73 5.93 5.04
N PRO A 61 -3.34 6.05 3.84
CA PRO A 61 -2.63 6.56 2.69
C PRO A 61 -2.18 8.00 2.95
N VAL A 62 -0.92 8.29 2.64
CA VAL A 62 -0.43 9.68 2.64
C VAL A 62 -1.09 10.38 1.47
N VAL A 63 -2.16 11.13 1.73
CA VAL A 63 -2.74 12.04 0.76
C VAL A 63 -1.71 13.15 0.54
N LYS A 64 -1.06 13.14 -0.63
CA LYS A 64 -0.33 14.33 -1.08
C LYS A 64 -1.39 15.34 -1.47
N ASN A 65 -1.62 16.33 -0.62
CA ASN A 65 -2.31 17.53 -1.02
C ASN A 65 -1.37 18.26 -2.00
N ASP A 66 -1.49 17.99 -3.29
CA ASP A 66 -0.96 18.90 -4.29
C ASP A 66 -1.90 20.12 -4.26
N ASP A 67 -1.48 21.18 -3.56
CA ASP A 67 -2.20 22.47 -3.50
C ASP A 67 -2.43 22.99 -4.92
N PRO A 68 -3.68 23.09 -5.41
CA PRO A 68 -3.95 23.59 -6.75
C PRO A 68 -4.24 25.08 -6.68
N HIS A 69 -3.34 25.92 -6.15
CA HIS A 69 -3.41 27.38 -6.32
C HIS A 69 -2.12 28.06 -5.83
N SER A 70 -1.10 28.11 -6.69
CA SER A 70 0.00 29.09 -6.55
C SER A 70 0.34 29.75 -7.88
N ASP A 71 -0.68 29.99 -8.72
CA ASP A 71 -0.55 30.80 -9.94
C ASP A 71 -1.67 31.85 -9.96
N LEU A 72 -1.55 32.87 -9.11
CA LEU A 72 -2.17 34.18 -9.36
C LEU A 72 -1.13 35.25 -9.03
N ASP A 73 -0.17 35.38 -9.96
CA ASP A 73 0.46 36.68 -10.25
C ASP A 73 -0.64 37.60 -10.79
N ILE A 74 -1.02 38.63 -10.02
CA ILE A 74 -1.66 39.83 -10.57
C ILE A 74 -0.93 41.03 -9.98
N ASP A 75 -0.09 41.60 -10.84
CA ASP A 75 0.50 42.92 -10.76
C ASP A 75 -0.62 43.97 -10.59
N GLN A 76 -0.54 44.82 -9.56
CA GLN A 76 -1.19 46.14 -9.50
C GLN A 76 -0.33 47.13 -8.71
#